data_AF-A0A8S8YG83-F1
#
_entry.id   AF-A0A8S8YG83-F1
#
_cell.length_a   1.000
_cell.length_b   1.000
_cell.length_c   1.000
_cell.angle_alpha   90.00
_cell.angle_beta   90.00
_cell.angle_gamma   90.00
#
_symmetry.space_group_name_H-M   'P 1'
#
loop_
_entity.id
_entity.type
_entity.pdbx_description
1 polymer ?
#
loop_
_entity_poly.entity_id
_entity_poly.type
_entity_poly.pdbx_seq_one_letter_code
_entity_poly.pdbx_strand_id
1 'polypeptide(L)'
;MAERTRRPGALAVACSFCLVVAGAVVWDVQSTESEAVGPWLSVTLVMAGLLVLYVASSKVRGEFEEEWTELQPSDGRRGSDPSGWTAGQTDSDLGRGQRRDAMASSETYEGLEGPLRPSERLRAEANERYDEVAAARWAASEANDPDLKEAGFERLGDLVAANSLTGPGPEDTFRHLSQAQEPEEP
;
A
#
# COMPACT_ATOMS: atom_id res chain seq x y z
N MET A 1 -45.04 19.66 -0.48
CA MET A 1 -43.64 19.61 -0.97
C MET A 1 -43.36 18.19 -1.39
N ALA A 2 -42.93 18.01 -2.64
CA ALA A 2 -43.09 16.78 -3.41
C ALA A 2 -42.27 15.59 -2.91
N GLU A 3 -42.94 14.44 -2.83
CA GLU A 3 -42.39 13.13 -2.50
C GLU A 3 -41.50 12.65 -3.66
N ARG A 4 -40.18 12.75 -3.47
CA ARG A 4 -39.17 12.33 -4.46
C ARG A 4 -39.08 10.80 -4.44
N THR A 5 -39.98 10.16 -5.15
CA THR A 5 -40.11 8.70 -5.21
C THR A 5 -38.81 8.04 -5.66
N ARG A 6 -38.32 7.09 -4.86
CA ARG A 6 -37.27 6.11 -5.17
C ARG A 6 -37.61 5.31 -6.44
N ARG A 7 -37.29 5.82 -7.63
CA ARG A 7 -37.47 5.07 -8.90
C ARG A 7 -36.27 5.13 -9.86
N PRO A 8 -35.00 5.10 -9.40
CA PRO A 8 -33.87 5.05 -10.34
C PRO A 8 -33.90 3.77 -11.20
N GLY A 9 -34.34 2.63 -10.63
CA GLY A 9 -34.46 1.37 -11.37
C GLY A 9 -35.50 1.39 -12.49
N ALA A 10 -36.65 2.06 -12.29
CA ALA A 10 -37.71 2.12 -13.30
C ALA A 10 -37.28 2.93 -14.54
N LEU A 11 -36.52 4.01 -14.34
CA LEU A 11 -35.96 4.80 -15.44
C LEU A 11 -34.87 4.02 -16.19
N ALA A 12 -34.01 3.29 -15.47
CA ALA A 12 -32.98 2.46 -16.11
C ALA A 12 -33.58 1.35 -16.99
N VAL A 13 -34.64 0.68 -16.51
CA VAL A 13 -35.37 -0.35 -17.26
C VAL A 13 -36.07 0.25 -18.49
N ALA A 14 -36.69 1.42 -18.35
CA ALA A 14 -37.30 2.11 -19.49
C ALA A 14 -36.25 2.52 -20.54
N CYS A 15 -35.10 3.07 -20.12
CA CYS A 15 -34.02 3.42 -21.02
C CYS A 15 -33.41 2.20 -21.73
N SER A 16 -33.19 1.08 -21.03
CA SER A 16 -32.69 -0.14 -21.67
C SER A 16 -33.68 -0.68 -22.69
N PHE A 17 -34.98 -0.64 -22.37
CA PHE A 17 -36.03 -1.08 -23.30
C PHE A 17 -36.07 -0.19 -24.56
N CYS A 18 -35.99 1.13 -24.41
CA CYS A 18 -35.94 2.04 -25.55
C CYS A 18 -34.73 1.80 -26.46
N LEU A 19 -33.54 1.51 -25.90
CA LEU A 19 -32.34 1.23 -26.69
C LEU A 19 -32.42 -0.10 -27.44
N VAL A 20 -32.98 -1.14 -26.81
CA VAL A 20 -33.19 -2.45 -27.46
C VAL A 20 -34.22 -2.33 -28.59
N VAL A 21 -35.33 -1.62 -28.35
CA VAL A 21 -36.35 -1.39 -29.38
C VAL A 21 -35.79 -0.55 -30.53
N ALA A 22 -35.03 0.51 -30.24
CA ALA A 22 -34.37 1.30 -31.27
C ALA A 22 -33.39 0.47 -32.11
N GLY A 23 -32.58 -0.39 -31.47
CA GLY A 23 -31.69 -1.30 -32.18
C GLY A 23 -32.42 -2.29 -33.09
N ALA A 24 -33.56 -2.82 -32.64
CA ALA A 24 -34.40 -3.73 -33.43
C ALA A 24 -35.06 -3.04 -34.62
N VAL A 25 -35.55 -1.80 -34.44
CA VAL A 25 -36.12 -0.99 -35.53
C VAL A 25 -35.05 -0.63 -36.57
N VAL A 26 -33.85 -0.27 -36.13
CA VAL A 26 -32.71 0.01 -37.04
C VAL A 26 -32.32 -1.24 -37.82
N TRP A 27 -32.33 -2.42 -37.20
CA TRP A 27 -32.08 -3.70 -37.87
C TRP A 27 -33.13 -4.01 -38.95
N ASP A 28 -34.41 -3.78 -38.66
CA ASP A 28 -35.52 -4.02 -39.59
C ASP A 28 -35.44 -3.08 -40.81
N VAL A 29 -35.18 -1.78 -40.58
CA VAL A 29 -34.98 -0.77 -41.63
C VAL A 29 -33.73 -1.07 -42.49
N GLN A 30 -32.66 -1.61 -41.90
CA GLN A 30 -31.49 -2.02 -42.68
C GLN A 30 -31.68 -3.29 -43.50
N SER A 31 -32.53 -4.21 -43.05
CA SER A 31 -32.83 -5.39 -43.86
C SER A 31 -33.50 -5.02 -45.20
N THR A 32 -34.05 -3.80 -45.29
CA THR A 32 -34.63 -3.22 -46.52
C THR A 32 -33.67 -2.37 -47.36
N GLU A 33 -32.57 -1.85 -46.81
CA GLU A 33 -31.60 -1.00 -47.55
C GLU A 33 -30.14 -1.48 -47.35
N SER A 34 -29.43 -1.70 -48.46
CA SER A 34 -28.11 -2.34 -48.49
C SER A 34 -26.95 -1.40 -48.13
N GLU A 35 -26.92 -0.85 -46.92
CA GLU A 35 -25.78 -0.07 -46.43
C GLU A 35 -24.94 -0.82 -45.38
N ALA A 36 -23.61 -0.81 -45.57
CA ALA A 36 -22.64 -1.58 -44.78
C ALA A 36 -22.42 -1.08 -43.33
N VAL A 37 -22.85 0.14 -42.99
CA VAL A 37 -22.65 0.77 -41.67
C VAL A 37 -23.71 0.34 -40.65
N GLY A 38 -24.82 -0.17 -41.15
CA GLY A 38 -26.00 -0.44 -40.37
C GLY A 38 -25.94 -1.54 -39.30
N PRO A 39 -25.41 -2.74 -39.65
CA PRO A 39 -25.31 -3.85 -38.69
C PRO A 39 -24.49 -3.50 -37.45
N TRP A 40 -23.53 -2.58 -37.57
CA TRP A 40 -22.72 -2.12 -36.44
C TRP A 40 -23.49 -1.18 -35.50
N LEU A 41 -24.35 -0.32 -36.04
CA LEU A 41 -25.17 0.60 -35.25
C LEU A 41 -26.25 -0.13 -34.44
N SER A 42 -26.89 -1.14 -35.03
CA SER A 42 -27.86 -1.99 -34.32
C SER A 42 -27.21 -2.81 -33.22
N VAL A 43 -26.07 -3.47 -33.49
CA VAL A 43 -25.32 -4.25 -32.47
C VAL A 43 -24.87 -3.36 -31.31
N THR A 44 -24.34 -2.18 -31.58
CA THR A 44 -23.89 -1.25 -30.53
C THR A 44 -25.05 -0.75 -29.66
N LEU A 45 -26.21 -0.43 -30.24
CA LEU A 45 -27.40 -0.02 -29.48
C LEU A 45 -27.95 -1.15 -28.59
N VAL A 46 -28.01 -2.38 -29.11
CA VAL A 46 -28.47 -3.55 -28.34
C VAL A 46 -27.50 -3.85 -27.19
N MET A 47 -26.19 -3.85 -27.45
CA MET A 47 -25.17 -4.09 -26.42
C MET A 47 -25.17 -3.00 -25.34
N ALA A 48 -25.37 -1.73 -25.73
CA ALA A 48 -25.49 -0.62 -24.78
C ALA A 48 -26.73 -0.78 -23.87
N GLY A 49 -27.87 -1.17 -24.43
CA GLY A 49 -29.09 -1.46 -23.66
C GLY A 49 -28.90 -2.61 -22.65
N LEU A 50 -28.22 -3.68 -23.08
CA LEU A 50 -27.93 -4.85 -22.24
C LEU A 50 -26.97 -4.52 -21.09
N LEU A 51 -25.96 -3.68 -21.35
CA LEU A 51 -25.02 -3.19 -20.34
C LEU A 51 -25.73 -2.32 -19.28
N VAL A 52 -26.62 -1.42 -19.69
CA VAL A 52 -27.42 -0.61 -18.76
C VAL A 52 -28.30 -1.50 -17.88
N LEU A 53 -28.94 -2.53 -18.46
CA LEU A 53 -29.75 -3.48 -17.71
C LEU A 53 -28.92 -4.31 -16.72
N TYR A 54 -27.73 -4.75 -17.13
CA TYR A 54 -26.79 -5.47 -16.28
C TYR A 54 -26.37 -4.63 -15.07
N VAL A 55 -25.95 -3.37 -15.28
CA VAL A 55 -25.56 -2.44 -14.21
C VAL A 55 -26.74 -2.13 -13.28
N ALA A 56 -27.95 -1.98 -13.81
CA ALA A 56 -29.14 -1.80 -12.97
C ALA A 56 -29.46 -3.06 -12.15
N SER A 57 -29.34 -4.25 -12.75
CA SER A 57 -29.56 -5.53 -12.07
C SER A 57 -28.55 -5.76 -10.96
N SER A 58 -27.28 -5.47 -11.20
CA SER A 58 -26.22 -5.65 -10.22
C SER A 58 -26.30 -4.65 -9.07
N LYS A 59 -26.75 -3.40 -9.34
CA LYS A 59 -27.09 -2.43 -8.29
C LYS A 59 -28.23 -2.90 -7.39
N VAL A 60 -29.24 -3.61 -7.93
CA VAL A 60 -30.34 -4.19 -7.14
C VAL A 60 -29.88 -5.40 -6.32
N ARG A 61 -28.89 -6.16 -6.80
CA ARG A 61 -28.30 -7.30 -6.06
C ARG A 61 -27.34 -6.90 -4.95
N GLY A 62 -26.99 -5.62 -4.82
CA GLY A 62 -26.04 -5.15 -3.81
C GLY A 62 -24.58 -5.54 -4.09
N GLU A 63 -24.27 -6.13 -5.26
CA GLU A 63 -22.92 -6.59 -5.63
C GLU A 63 -21.88 -5.43 -5.77
N PHE A 64 -22.34 -4.17 -5.70
CA PHE A 64 -21.52 -2.97 -5.86
C PHE A 64 -21.52 -2.05 -4.63
N GLU A 65 -22.11 -2.45 -3.50
CA GLU A 65 -22.19 -1.61 -2.30
C GLU A 65 -21.05 -1.78 -1.29
N GLU A 66 -20.02 -2.58 -1.58
CA GLU A 66 -18.92 -2.84 -0.63
C GLU A 66 -17.54 -2.41 -1.16
N GLU A 67 -17.31 -1.11 -1.42
CA GLU A 67 -15.92 -0.64 -1.56
C GLU A 67 -15.71 0.87 -1.34
N TRP A 68 -16.73 1.69 -1.53
CA TRP A 68 -16.53 3.15 -1.57
C TRP A 68 -16.78 3.87 -0.24
N THR A 69 -17.23 3.18 0.81
CA THR A 69 -17.50 3.81 2.12
C THR A 69 -16.34 3.71 3.11
N GLU A 70 -15.32 2.90 2.82
CA GLU A 70 -14.11 2.79 3.66
C GLU A 70 -12.98 3.75 3.28
N LEU A 71 -13.08 4.42 2.13
CA LEU A 71 -12.17 5.50 1.74
C LEU A 71 -12.59 6.85 2.36
N GLN A 72 -12.99 6.85 3.63
CA GLN A 72 -13.05 8.12 4.36
C GLN A 72 -11.63 8.70 4.43
N PRO A 73 -11.43 9.99 4.09
CA PRO A 73 -10.16 10.65 4.35
C PRO A 73 -9.88 10.51 5.83
N SER A 74 -8.64 10.14 6.16
CA SER A 74 -8.18 9.96 7.54
C SER A 74 -8.71 11.10 8.41
N ASP A 75 -9.54 10.73 9.37
CA ASP A 75 -9.93 11.53 10.52
C ASP A 75 -8.74 11.94 11.43
N GLY A 76 -7.49 11.71 10.99
CA GLY A 76 -6.28 12.06 11.72
C GLY A 76 -6.10 11.27 13.02
N ARG A 77 -6.90 10.22 13.27
CA ARG A 77 -6.99 9.55 14.59
C ARG A 77 -6.00 8.40 14.83
N ARG A 78 -4.90 8.28 14.07
CA ARG A 78 -3.68 7.72 14.67
C ARG A 78 -3.09 8.85 15.51
N GLY A 79 -3.55 8.90 16.77
CA GLY A 79 -3.47 10.07 17.66
C GLY A 79 -4.77 10.31 18.42
N SER A 80 -5.54 9.26 18.77
CA SER A 80 -6.68 9.37 19.68
C SER A 80 -6.27 9.51 21.15
N ASP A 81 -5.07 10.05 21.40
CA ASP A 81 -4.75 10.64 22.69
C ASP A 81 -5.80 11.74 22.94
N PRO A 82 -6.42 11.84 24.13
CA PRO A 82 -7.20 13.02 24.50
C PRO A 82 -6.46 14.36 24.26
N SER A 83 -5.13 14.37 24.18
CA SER A 83 -4.31 15.52 23.81
C SER A 83 -4.26 15.84 22.31
N GLY A 84 -4.73 14.94 21.45
CA GLY A 84 -4.70 15.07 19.99
C GLY A 84 -3.29 15.09 19.39
N TRP A 85 -3.22 15.37 18.09
CA TRP A 85 -1.97 15.54 17.35
C TRP A 85 -1.16 16.70 17.94
N THR A 86 -0.08 16.41 18.66
CA THR A 86 0.93 17.43 18.95
C THR A 86 1.78 17.58 17.68
N ALA A 87 1.75 18.74 17.03
CA ALA A 87 2.51 19.00 15.80
C ALA A 87 4.05 19.01 15.99
N GLY A 88 4.54 18.49 17.12
CA GLY A 88 5.90 18.64 17.59
C GLY A 88 6.16 20.11 17.88
N GLN A 89 6.31 20.48 19.15
CA GLN A 89 6.92 21.77 19.43
C GLN A 89 8.41 21.64 19.09
N THR A 90 8.82 22.17 17.94
CA THR A 90 10.21 22.12 17.46
C THR A 90 11.12 23.11 18.19
N ASP A 91 10.55 24.03 18.99
CA ASP A 91 11.30 24.91 19.88
C ASP A 91 11.47 24.26 21.25
N SER A 92 12.33 23.24 21.31
CA SER A 92 13.29 23.24 22.39
C SER A 92 14.60 23.68 21.77
N ASP A 93 15.22 24.75 22.28
CA ASP A 93 16.68 24.86 22.22
C ASP A 93 17.21 23.45 22.48
N LEU A 94 17.98 22.88 21.56
CA LEU A 94 18.59 21.55 21.71
C LEU A 94 19.60 21.63 22.86
N GLY A 95 19.10 21.82 24.08
CA GLY A 95 19.84 22.11 25.26
C GLY A 95 20.45 20.82 25.71
N ARG A 96 21.70 20.56 25.32
CA ARG A 96 22.54 19.42 25.75
C ARG A 96 21.72 18.16 26.05
N GLY A 97 20.79 17.82 25.16
CA GLY A 97 19.77 16.82 25.42
C GLY A 97 20.46 15.48 25.62
N GLN A 98 20.29 14.90 26.80
CA GLN A 98 20.75 13.54 27.07
C GLN A 98 20.20 12.63 25.96
N ARG A 99 21.08 11.81 25.37
CA ARG A 99 20.72 10.92 24.26
C ARG A 99 19.53 10.06 24.71
N ARG A 100 18.36 10.28 24.12
CA ARG A 100 17.17 9.46 24.40
C ARG A 100 17.33 8.14 23.66
N ASP A 101 17.29 7.05 24.41
CA ASP A 101 17.25 5.73 23.82
C ASP A 101 15.84 5.48 23.28
N ALA A 102 15.74 5.35 21.96
CA ALA A 102 14.48 5.10 21.29
C ALA A 102 13.85 3.77 21.72
N MET A 103 14.67 2.75 22.03
CA MET A 103 14.20 1.46 22.51
C MET A 103 13.65 1.55 23.93
N ALA A 104 14.31 2.29 24.81
CA ALA A 104 13.81 2.52 26.16
C ALA A 104 12.49 3.32 26.16
N SER A 105 12.28 4.19 25.18
CA SER A 105 11.03 4.95 25.05
C SER A 105 9.92 4.21 24.32
N SER A 106 10.19 3.12 23.58
CA SER A 106 9.20 2.46 22.73
C SER A 106 8.10 1.77 23.52
N GLU A 107 8.41 1.24 24.70
CA GLU A 107 7.45 0.59 25.62
C GLU A 107 6.30 1.53 26.00
N THR A 108 6.56 2.84 26.06
CA THR A 108 5.54 3.86 26.39
C THR A 108 4.49 4.01 25.27
N TYR A 109 4.83 3.61 24.05
CA TYR A 109 3.97 3.77 22.87
C TYR A 109 3.34 2.45 22.41
N GLU A 110 3.66 1.34 23.05
CA GLU A 110 3.13 0.03 22.69
C GLU A 110 1.62 -0.06 22.98
N GLY A 111 0.84 -0.53 22.01
CA GLY A 111 -0.61 -0.70 22.16
C GLY A 111 -1.45 0.59 22.15
N LEU A 112 -0.81 1.78 22.07
CA LEU A 112 -1.53 3.04 21.78
C LEU A 112 -2.02 3.11 20.33
N GLU A 113 -1.48 2.25 19.47
CA GLU A 113 -1.92 2.12 18.09
C GLU A 113 -3.21 1.31 17.97
N GLY A 114 -4.20 1.85 17.26
CA GLY A 114 -5.41 1.11 16.89
C GLY A 114 -5.14 0.02 15.85
N PRO A 115 -6.14 -0.84 15.55
CA PRO A 115 -6.00 -1.88 14.54
C PRO A 115 -5.61 -1.31 13.17
N LEU A 116 -4.76 -2.04 12.43
CA LEU A 116 -4.31 -1.64 11.09
C LEU A 116 -5.50 -1.51 10.13
N ARG A 117 -5.48 -0.46 9.32
CA ARG A 117 -6.46 -0.25 8.24
C ARG A 117 -6.24 -1.27 7.11
N PRO A 118 -7.24 -1.56 6.25
CA PRO A 118 -7.07 -2.49 5.14
C PRO A 118 -5.88 -2.16 4.22
N SER A 119 -5.66 -0.87 3.92
CA SER A 119 -4.52 -0.41 3.12
C SER A 119 -3.18 -0.51 3.85
N GLU A 120 -3.16 -0.33 5.17
CA GLU A 120 -1.96 -0.49 6.01
C GLU A 120 -1.61 -1.98 6.18
N ARG A 121 -2.61 -2.86 6.20
CA ARG A 121 -2.42 -4.30 6.33
C ARG A 121 -1.68 -4.90 5.14
N LEU A 122 -2.01 -4.47 3.92
CA LEU A 122 -1.27 -4.85 2.72
C LEU A 122 0.20 -4.41 2.79
N ARG A 123 0.44 -3.21 3.32
CA ARG A 123 1.80 -2.69 3.52
C ARG A 123 2.55 -3.45 4.62
N ALA A 124 1.89 -3.78 5.71
CA ALA A 124 2.47 -4.57 6.81
C ALA A 124 2.88 -5.96 6.32
N GLU A 125 2.00 -6.64 5.57
CA GLU A 125 2.31 -7.95 4.97
C GLU A 125 3.47 -7.85 3.96
N ALA A 126 3.52 -6.78 3.16
CA ALA A 126 4.64 -6.56 2.26
C ALA A 126 5.96 -6.34 3.03
N ASN A 127 5.93 -5.54 4.10
CA ASN A 127 7.09 -5.31 4.96
C ASN A 127 7.58 -6.62 5.58
N GLU A 128 6.69 -7.45 6.16
CA GLU A 128 7.05 -8.75 6.72
C GLU A 128 7.78 -9.64 5.70
N ARG A 129 7.27 -9.71 4.46
CA ARG A 129 7.95 -10.45 3.38
C ARG A 129 9.30 -9.85 3.01
N TYR A 130 9.41 -8.52 2.96
CA TYR A 130 10.69 -7.86 2.68
C TYR A 130 11.70 -8.11 3.79
N ASP A 131 11.26 -8.12 5.04
CA ASP A 131 12.11 -8.38 6.20
C ASP A 131 12.64 -9.82 6.19
N GLU A 132 11.80 -10.80 5.88
CA GLU A 132 12.22 -12.19 5.70
C GLU A 132 13.28 -12.34 4.58
N VAL A 133 13.02 -11.73 3.43
CA VAL A 133 13.95 -11.77 2.29
C VAL A 133 15.25 -11.04 2.60
N ALA A 134 15.17 -9.89 3.28
CA ALA A 134 16.33 -9.13 3.70
C ALA A 134 17.17 -9.91 4.72
N ALA A 135 16.55 -10.53 5.71
CA ALA A 135 17.21 -11.37 6.70
C ALA A 135 17.91 -12.57 6.04
N ALA A 136 17.25 -13.25 5.10
CA ALA A 136 17.84 -14.36 4.37
C ALA A 136 19.04 -13.92 3.52
N ARG A 137 18.94 -12.78 2.84
CA ARG A 137 20.04 -12.20 2.05
C ARG A 137 21.20 -11.79 2.94
N TRP A 138 20.91 -11.20 4.10
CA TRP A 138 21.91 -10.80 5.08
C TRP A 138 22.68 -12.02 5.58
N ALA A 139 21.98 -13.06 6.04
CA ALA A 139 22.60 -14.29 6.51
C ALA A 139 23.43 -14.99 5.42
N ALA A 140 22.96 -14.99 4.18
CA ALA A 140 23.73 -15.51 3.05
C ALA A 140 24.97 -14.67 2.75
N SER A 141 24.92 -13.35 2.94
CA SER A 141 26.08 -12.47 2.80
C SER A 141 27.12 -12.76 3.89
N GLU A 142 26.69 -12.84 5.15
CA GLU A 142 27.58 -13.15 6.28
C GLU A 142 28.24 -14.53 6.11
N ALA A 143 27.47 -15.54 5.72
CA ALA A 143 28.02 -16.88 5.49
C ALA A 143 29.02 -16.97 4.33
N ASN A 144 29.00 -16.00 3.40
CA ASN A 144 29.91 -15.96 2.26
C ASN A 144 31.09 -15.01 2.47
N ASP A 145 31.11 -14.24 3.55
CA ASP A 145 32.16 -13.29 3.86
C ASP A 145 33.47 -14.02 4.24
N PRO A 146 34.58 -13.82 3.49
CA PRO A 146 35.86 -14.43 3.82
C PRO A 146 36.42 -13.93 5.15
N ASP A 147 36.22 -12.67 5.49
CA ASP A 147 36.80 -12.05 6.69
C ASP A 147 36.20 -12.68 7.96
N LEU A 148 34.90 -12.98 7.93
CA LEU A 148 34.22 -13.68 9.02
C LEU A 148 34.75 -15.11 9.19
N LYS A 149 35.00 -15.83 8.08
CA LYS A 149 35.55 -17.20 8.12
C LYS A 149 36.98 -17.23 8.64
N GLU A 150 37.81 -16.27 8.23
CA GLU A 150 39.19 -16.15 8.69
C GLU A 150 39.27 -15.77 10.17
N ALA A 151 38.38 -14.89 10.62
CA ALA A 151 38.24 -14.52 12.03
C ALA A 151 37.58 -15.61 12.88
N GLY A 152 37.00 -16.66 12.28
CA GLY A 152 36.35 -17.76 12.96
C GLY A 152 34.95 -17.43 13.52
N PHE A 153 34.30 -16.39 13.01
CA PHE A 153 32.95 -15.97 13.41
C PHE A 153 31.91 -16.30 12.35
N GLU A 154 30.71 -16.66 12.78
CA GLU A 154 29.59 -16.96 11.86
C GLU A 154 28.74 -15.72 11.56
N ARG A 155 28.76 -14.71 12.42
CA ARG A 155 27.95 -13.49 12.32
C ARG A 155 28.80 -12.24 12.53
N LEU A 156 28.49 -11.18 11.78
CA LEU A 156 29.17 -9.90 11.91
C LEU A 156 28.98 -9.28 13.31
N GLY A 157 27.78 -9.46 13.90
CA GLY A 157 27.48 -8.98 15.24
C GLY A 157 28.42 -9.53 16.31
N ASP A 158 28.82 -10.81 16.19
CA ASP A 158 29.71 -11.46 17.15
C ASP A 158 31.14 -10.95 17.00
N LEU A 159 31.59 -10.72 15.76
CA LEU A 159 32.88 -10.09 15.48
C LEU A 159 32.92 -8.66 16.04
N VAL A 160 31.86 -7.87 15.85
CA VAL A 160 31.76 -6.51 16.40
C VAL A 160 31.75 -6.53 17.93
N ALA A 161 31.01 -7.45 18.54
CA ALA A 161 30.98 -7.61 20.00
C ALA A 161 32.36 -8.02 20.54
N ALA A 162 33.02 -9.00 19.92
CA ALA A 162 34.37 -9.43 20.29
C ALA A 162 35.38 -8.30 20.13
N ASN A 163 35.34 -7.55 19.03
CA ASN A 163 36.21 -6.40 18.84
C ASN A 163 35.92 -5.29 19.87
N SER A 164 34.65 -5.04 20.23
CA SER A 164 34.31 -4.07 21.26
C SER A 164 34.82 -4.44 22.67
N LEU A 165 34.99 -5.75 22.93
CA LEU A 165 35.48 -6.28 24.20
C LEU A 165 37.01 -6.38 24.26
N THR A 166 37.67 -6.56 23.12
CA THR A 166 39.09 -6.97 23.07
C THR A 166 39.99 -5.95 22.32
N GLY A 167 39.41 -5.04 21.54
CA GLY A 167 40.11 -4.03 20.75
C GLY A 167 39.91 -2.60 21.30
N PRO A 168 40.61 -1.60 20.73
CA PRO A 168 40.33 -0.21 21.05
C PRO A 168 38.89 0.13 20.59
N GLY A 169 38.22 1.03 21.32
CA GLY A 169 36.78 1.27 21.17
C GLY A 169 36.33 1.58 19.73
N PRO A 170 35.02 1.51 19.43
CA PRO A 170 34.47 1.57 18.07
C PRO A 170 34.99 2.76 17.23
N GLU A 171 35.30 3.89 17.87
CA GLU A 171 35.90 5.08 17.24
C GLU A 171 37.29 4.82 16.64
N ASP A 172 38.14 4.03 17.32
CA ASP A 172 39.50 3.73 16.86
C ASP A 172 39.49 2.66 15.77
N THR A 173 38.56 1.70 15.82
CA THR A 173 38.37 0.71 14.74
C THR A 173 37.92 1.40 13.45
N PHE A 174 36.96 2.33 13.53
CA PHE A 174 36.53 3.13 12.37
C PHE A 174 37.67 3.97 11.79
N ARG A 175 38.49 4.57 12.66
CA ARG A 175 39.65 5.36 12.23
C ARG A 175 40.65 4.50 11.45
N HIS A 176 40.92 3.27 11.89
CA HIS A 176 41.78 2.30 11.19
C HIS A 176 41.23 1.85 9.83
N LEU A 177 39.92 1.62 9.70
CA LEU A 177 39.29 1.22 8.43
C LEU A 177 39.13 2.39 7.44
N SER A 178 38.97 3.62 7.96
CA SER A 178 38.82 4.83 7.14
C SER A 178 40.14 5.35 6.57
N GLN A 179 41.27 4.93 7.13
CA GLN A 179 42.58 5.22 6.58
C GLN A 179 42.87 4.21 5.46
N ALA A 180 43.11 4.70 4.24
CA ALA A 180 43.50 3.85 3.13
C ALA A 180 44.75 3.06 3.53
N GLN A 181 44.67 1.72 3.52
CA GLN A 181 45.83 0.87 3.74
C GLN A 181 46.86 1.21 2.67
N GLU A 182 47.97 1.84 3.07
CA GLU A 182 49.12 1.98 2.20
C GLU A 182 49.64 0.56 1.91
N PRO A 183 49.95 0.23 0.65
CA PRO A 183 50.36 -1.11 0.28
C PRO A 183 51.64 -1.48 1.03
N GLU A 184 51.63 -2.61 1.74
CA GLU A 184 52.85 -3.14 2.36
C GLU A 184 53.88 -3.42 1.25
N GLU A 185 55.02 -2.73 1.32
CA GLU A 185 56.17 -2.99 0.45
C GLU A 185 56.77 -4.38 0.74
N PRO A 186 57.27 -5.07 -0.31
CA PRO A 186 57.62 -6.49 -0.29
C PRO A 186 58.83 -6.87 0.57
#